data_AF-A0A7C3JE72-F1
#
_entry.id   AF-A0A7C3JE72-F1
#
_cell.length_a   1.000
_cell.length_b   1.000
_cell.length_c   1.000
_cell.angle_alpha   90.00
_cell.angle_beta   90.00
_cell.angle_gamma   90.00
#
_symmetry.space_group_name_H-M   'P 1'
#
loop_
_entity.id
_entity.type
_entity.pdbx_description
1 polymer ?
#
loop_
_entity_poly.entity_id
_entity_poly.type
_entity_poly.pdbx_seq_one_letter_code
_entity_poly.pdbx_strand_id
1 'polypeptide(L)'
;MDRKQRNIAILLTTLAVMIGISAVLSELLDTSRSLASIATWTPAPWTTAPRTAAPVTPTESVVLPTETKELPSATPTVRRDTTCVYPLPYWVAHREIWPPNISLKGFRFTQEAALAVLSDPGTDGIIGLLKEYIVTSLNIARGADASVLGLTVSYTEDWLDLHPIGSEVSPDDLEIARSLQANLARFNNGELGSKLCADALNIPTTVAPTVTPTSTATPTPRRTIIIVPVKTTQRNTGGGANPPTNTPPPTQPPKPTAPTNTPPPTNTPIPPTNTPEPSPTIGPTENS
;
A
#
# COMPACT_ATOMS: atom_id res chain seq x y z
N MET A 1 -12.05 -55.69 -11.68
CA MET A 1 -11.11 -55.27 -10.62
C MET A 1 -11.68 -55.69 -9.28
N ASP A 2 -10.95 -56.49 -8.49
CA ASP A 2 -11.38 -57.00 -7.18
C ASP A 2 -11.70 -55.82 -6.22
N ARG A 3 -12.69 -55.99 -5.33
CA ARG A 3 -13.06 -54.98 -4.32
C ARG A 3 -11.86 -54.57 -3.45
N LYS A 4 -10.95 -55.51 -3.18
CA LYS A 4 -9.68 -55.24 -2.47
C LYS A 4 -8.73 -54.37 -3.32
N GLN A 5 -8.61 -54.66 -4.61
CA GLN A 5 -7.79 -53.87 -5.55
C GLN A 5 -8.32 -52.44 -5.71
N ARG A 6 -9.64 -52.25 -5.73
CA ARG A 6 -10.26 -50.91 -5.80
C ARG A 6 -10.02 -50.10 -4.54
N ASN A 7 -10.11 -50.73 -3.36
CA ASN A 7 -9.86 -50.04 -2.09
C ASN A 7 -8.37 -49.65 -1.94
N ILE A 8 -7.45 -50.49 -2.41
CA ILE A 8 -6.01 -50.17 -2.42
C ILE A 8 -5.72 -48.99 -3.36
N ALA A 9 -6.32 -48.96 -4.55
CA ALA A 9 -6.13 -47.86 -5.49
C ALA A 9 -6.63 -46.50 -4.95
N ILE A 10 -7.77 -46.50 -4.24
CA ILE A 10 -8.32 -45.28 -3.60
C ILE A 10 -7.41 -44.80 -2.46
N LEU A 11 -6.85 -45.71 -1.67
CA LEU A 11 -5.92 -45.37 -0.58
C LEU A 11 -4.61 -44.78 -1.10
N LEU A 12 -4.08 -45.31 -2.21
CA LEU A 12 -2.85 -44.80 -2.81
C LEU A 12 -3.04 -43.43 -3.46
N THR A 13 -4.19 -43.19 -4.11
CA THR A 13 -4.49 -41.88 -4.72
C THR A 13 -4.73 -40.80 -3.67
N THR A 14 -5.45 -41.11 -2.59
CA THR A 14 -5.65 -40.15 -1.48
C THR A 14 -4.34 -39.82 -0.77
N LEU A 15 -3.45 -40.80 -0.57
CA LEU A 15 -2.13 -40.57 0.01
C LEU A 15 -1.25 -39.70 -0.89
N ALA A 16 -1.25 -39.93 -2.21
CA ALA A 16 -0.47 -39.13 -3.17
C ALA A 16 -0.94 -37.66 -3.21
N VAL A 17 -2.26 -37.42 -3.14
CA VAL A 17 -2.82 -36.07 -3.08
C VAL A 17 -2.43 -35.37 -1.78
N MET A 18 -2.47 -36.06 -0.64
CA MET A 18 -2.07 -35.47 0.65
C MET A 18 -0.57 -35.12 0.70
N ILE A 19 0.29 -35.93 0.08
CA ILE A 19 1.73 -35.67 -0.04
C ILE A 19 1.99 -34.47 -0.96
N GLY A 20 1.27 -34.38 -2.10
CA GLY A 20 1.36 -33.23 -3.01
C GLY A 20 0.92 -31.91 -2.35
N ILE A 21 -0.18 -31.92 -1.60
CA ILE A 21 -0.68 -30.73 -0.90
C ILE A 21 0.31 -30.26 0.19
N SER A 22 0.97 -31.18 0.88
CA SER A 22 1.94 -30.83 1.93
C SER A 22 3.27 -30.29 1.38
N ALA A 23 3.68 -30.70 0.18
CA ALA A 23 4.83 -30.09 -0.51
C ALA A 23 4.54 -28.64 -0.94
N VAL A 24 3.38 -28.39 -1.55
CA VAL A 24 2.97 -27.04 -1.99
C VAL A 24 2.78 -26.10 -0.79
N LEU A 25 2.24 -26.60 0.32
CA LEU A 25 2.10 -25.79 1.54
C LEU A 25 3.45 -25.44 2.17
N SER A 26 4.45 -26.32 2.05
CA SER A 26 5.81 -26.08 2.56
C SER A 26 6.56 -25.01 1.74
N GLU A 27 6.37 -24.97 0.42
CA GLU A 27 6.92 -23.89 -0.43
C GLU A 27 6.24 -22.54 -0.18
N LEU A 28 4.93 -22.53 0.08
CA LEU A 28 4.19 -21.32 0.49
C LEU A 28 4.65 -20.77 1.86
N LEU A 29 5.04 -21.66 2.79
CA LEU A 29 5.59 -21.27 4.09
C LEU A 29 7.06 -20.84 4.02
N ASP A 30 7.87 -21.41 3.13
CA ASP A 30 9.28 -21.01 2.99
C ASP A 30 9.44 -19.67 2.27
N THR A 31 8.51 -19.35 1.35
CA THR A 31 8.41 -18.02 0.73
C THR A 31 8.14 -16.92 1.78
N SER A 32 7.52 -17.25 2.92
CA SER A 32 7.30 -16.30 4.02
C SER A 32 8.57 -16.02 4.87
N ARG A 33 9.56 -16.92 4.86
CA ARG A 33 10.83 -16.72 5.60
C ARG A 33 11.88 -15.94 4.81
N SER A 34 11.76 -15.88 3.48
CA SER A 34 12.62 -15.05 2.62
C SER A 34 12.32 -13.55 2.68
N LEU A 35 11.25 -13.13 3.37
CA LEU A 35 10.96 -11.71 3.63
C LEU A 35 11.69 -11.13 4.86
N ALA A 36 12.48 -11.94 5.58
CA ALA A 36 13.28 -11.46 6.72
C ALA A 36 14.65 -10.86 6.32
N SER A 37 15.06 -10.97 5.05
CA SER A 37 16.22 -10.25 4.51
C SER A 37 15.79 -8.93 3.90
N ILE A 38 15.15 -8.08 4.70
CA ILE A 38 15.02 -6.67 4.35
C ILE A 38 16.41 -6.09 4.56
N ALA A 39 17.13 -5.89 3.46
CA ALA A 39 18.36 -5.12 3.46
C ALA A 39 18.10 -3.82 4.23
N THR A 40 18.90 -3.57 5.27
CA THR A 40 18.93 -2.32 6.01
C THR A 40 19.39 -1.22 5.05
N TRP A 41 18.48 -0.74 4.21
CA TRP A 41 18.76 0.37 3.32
C TRP A 41 18.81 1.60 4.21
N THR A 42 20.04 2.04 4.48
CA THR A 42 20.27 3.31 5.18
C THR A 42 19.89 4.39 4.17
N PRO A 43 18.79 5.14 4.37
CA PRO A 43 18.43 6.18 3.43
C PRO A 43 19.58 7.18 3.36
N ALA A 44 20.08 7.42 2.14
CA ALA A 44 21.06 8.47 1.92
C ALA A 44 20.52 9.79 2.47
N PRO A 45 21.31 10.57 3.24
CA PRO A 45 20.85 11.83 3.80
C PRO A 45 20.54 12.81 2.65
N TRP A 46 19.27 13.13 2.45
CA TRP A 46 18.88 14.20 1.53
C TRP A 46 19.32 15.51 2.18
N THR A 47 20.33 16.15 1.60
CA THR A 47 20.84 17.46 2.02
C THR A 47 19.74 18.50 1.84
N THR A 48 18.91 18.67 2.87
CA THR A 48 17.88 19.70 2.93
C THR A 48 18.59 21.03 3.13
N ALA A 49 18.64 21.86 2.08
CA ALA A 49 19.13 23.22 2.19
C ALA A 49 18.32 23.96 3.29
N PRO A 50 18.97 24.62 4.26
CA PRO A 50 18.27 25.36 5.30
C PRO A 50 17.50 26.52 4.67
N ARG A 51 16.17 26.43 4.70
CA ARG A 51 15.29 27.55 4.35
C ARG A 51 15.28 28.49 5.56
N THR A 52 16.02 29.59 5.43
CA THR A 52 15.98 30.71 6.39
C THR A 52 14.54 31.22 6.49
N ALA A 53 13.84 30.84 7.55
CA ALA A 53 12.54 31.40 7.87
C ALA A 53 12.74 32.83 8.35
N ALA A 54 12.07 33.78 7.70
CA ALA A 54 11.99 35.15 8.18
C ALA A 54 11.24 35.17 9.53
N PRO A 55 11.68 36.00 10.50
CA PRO A 55 10.98 36.16 11.77
C PRO A 55 9.62 36.82 11.51
N VAL A 56 8.53 36.09 11.74
CA VAL A 56 7.18 36.65 11.80
C VAL A 56 6.94 37.19 13.20
N THR A 57 6.73 38.50 13.30
CA THR A 57 6.30 39.17 14.53
C THR A 57 4.88 38.71 14.86
N PRO A 58 4.60 38.20 16.06
CA PRO A 58 3.25 37.87 16.47
C PRO A 58 2.47 39.17 16.71
N THR A 59 1.51 39.47 15.84
CA THR A 59 0.49 40.49 16.10
C THR A 59 -0.56 39.88 17.02
N GLU A 60 -0.53 40.28 18.28
CA GLU A 60 -1.51 39.92 19.30
C GLU A 60 -2.83 40.63 19.02
N SER A 61 -3.76 39.92 18.38
CA SER A 61 -5.14 40.38 18.20
C SER A 61 -5.92 40.11 19.49
N VAL A 62 -6.21 41.17 20.24
CA VAL A 62 -7.15 41.17 21.37
C VAL A 62 -8.56 40.94 20.81
N VAL A 63 -9.09 39.73 20.98
CA VAL A 63 -10.46 39.38 20.60
C VAL A 63 -11.37 39.62 21.80
N LEU A 64 -12.34 40.53 21.62
CA LEU A 64 -13.40 40.83 22.60
C LEU A 64 -14.31 39.60 22.76
N PRO A 65 -14.68 39.19 23.98
CA PRO A 65 -15.55 38.04 24.19
C PRO A 65 -16.98 38.37 23.74
N THR A 66 -17.34 37.92 22.55
CA THR A 66 -18.74 37.89 22.09
C THR A 66 -19.41 36.67 22.68
N GLU A 67 -20.28 36.92 23.67
CA GLU A 67 -21.16 35.93 24.29
C GLU A 67 -22.07 35.31 23.22
N THR A 68 -21.62 34.20 22.66
CA THR A 68 -22.34 33.44 21.64
C THR A 68 -23.25 32.47 22.37
N LYS A 69 -24.54 32.78 22.37
CA LYS A 69 -25.61 31.90 22.82
C LYS A 69 -25.51 30.57 22.08
N GLU A 70 -24.97 29.54 22.73
CA GLU A 70 -24.82 28.19 22.20
C GLU A 70 -26.20 27.66 21.81
N LEU A 71 -26.47 27.63 20.51
CA LEU A 71 -27.50 26.76 19.95
C LEU A 71 -27.05 25.32 20.26
N PRO A 72 -27.94 24.42 20.71
CA PRO A 72 -27.58 23.03 20.93
C PRO A 72 -27.02 22.46 19.63
N SER A 73 -25.69 22.36 19.57
CA SER A 73 -24.96 21.69 18.51
C SER A 73 -25.34 20.23 18.66
N ALA A 74 -26.31 19.79 17.85
CA ALA A 74 -26.64 18.39 17.73
C ALA A 74 -25.36 17.69 17.26
N THR A 75 -24.60 17.13 18.21
CA THR A 75 -23.47 16.26 17.92
C THR A 75 -24.01 15.19 16.98
N PRO A 76 -23.57 15.16 15.71
CA PRO A 76 -24.06 14.16 14.77
C PRO A 76 -23.73 12.82 15.40
N THR A 77 -24.77 12.14 15.88
CA THR A 77 -24.64 10.77 16.36
C THR A 77 -24.40 9.97 15.09
N VAL A 78 -23.12 9.80 14.74
CA VAL A 78 -22.70 8.99 13.61
C VAL A 78 -23.22 7.58 13.90
N ARG A 79 -24.37 7.24 13.32
CA ARG A 79 -24.86 5.87 13.30
C ARG A 79 -23.77 5.05 12.64
N ARG A 80 -23.05 4.24 13.42
CA ARG A 80 -22.10 3.23 12.94
C ARG A 80 -22.83 2.04 12.32
N ASP A 81 -23.99 2.29 11.73
CA ASP A 81 -24.93 1.27 11.30
C ASP A 81 -24.82 1.05 9.81
N THR A 82 -23.60 1.07 9.26
CA THR A 82 -23.22 0.28 8.08
C THR A 82 -21.72 0.41 7.81
N THR A 83 -20.96 -0.63 8.14
CA THR A 83 -19.60 -0.87 7.64
C THR A 83 -19.72 -1.29 6.17
N CYS A 84 -19.95 -0.32 5.30
CA CYS A 84 -20.07 -0.54 3.87
C CYS A 84 -19.03 0.29 3.11
N VAL A 85 -18.76 -0.12 1.88
CA VAL A 85 -17.75 0.49 1.00
C VAL A 85 -18.42 1.14 -0.20
N TYR A 86 -17.72 2.12 -0.76
CA TYR A 86 -18.08 2.82 -1.98
C TYR A 86 -16.99 2.61 -3.03
N PRO A 87 -17.38 2.39 -4.30
CA PRO A 87 -16.44 2.19 -5.40
C PRO A 87 -15.87 3.52 -5.88
N LEU A 88 -14.82 3.48 -6.70
CA LEU A 88 -14.13 4.67 -7.22
C LEU A 88 -15.09 5.73 -7.82
N PRO A 89 -16.07 5.39 -8.68
CA PRO A 89 -16.92 6.41 -9.30
C PRO A 89 -17.76 7.20 -8.28
N TYR A 90 -18.14 6.57 -7.16
CA TYR A 90 -18.89 7.25 -6.10
C TYR A 90 -18.04 8.35 -5.47
N TRP A 91 -16.79 8.04 -5.14
CA TRP A 91 -15.88 9.00 -4.53
C TRP A 91 -15.56 10.18 -5.44
N VAL A 92 -15.40 9.95 -6.74
CA VAL A 92 -15.19 11.02 -7.72
C VAL A 92 -16.38 11.98 -7.80
N ALA A 93 -17.60 11.45 -7.67
CA ALA A 93 -18.86 12.21 -7.73
C ALA A 93 -19.21 12.92 -6.41
N HIS A 94 -18.84 12.35 -5.26
CA HIS A 94 -19.19 12.86 -3.93
C HIS A 94 -17.96 13.38 -3.20
N ARG A 95 -17.49 14.56 -3.58
CA ARG A 95 -16.27 15.19 -3.02
C ARG A 95 -16.56 15.92 -1.72
N GLU A 96 -17.77 16.42 -1.56
CA GLU A 96 -18.27 17.14 -0.39
C GLU A 96 -18.22 16.30 0.89
N ILE A 97 -18.12 14.98 0.76
CA ILE A 97 -18.02 14.05 1.89
C ILE A 97 -16.60 13.56 2.20
N TRP A 98 -15.59 14.00 1.44
CA TRP A 98 -14.20 13.62 1.67
C TRP A 98 -13.68 14.29 2.95
N PRO A 99 -12.77 13.64 3.68
CA PRO A 99 -12.00 14.34 4.71
C PRO A 99 -11.15 15.44 4.06
N PRO A 100 -10.92 16.59 4.73
CA PRO A 100 -10.17 17.71 4.18
C PRO A 100 -8.69 17.36 3.90
N ASN A 101 -8.17 16.34 4.59
CA ASN A 101 -6.85 15.78 4.34
C ASN A 101 -6.95 14.27 4.31
N ILE A 102 -6.45 13.66 3.24
CA ILE A 102 -6.30 12.21 3.15
C ILE A 102 -4.88 11.90 3.60
N SER A 103 -4.75 11.37 4.81
CA SER A 103 -3.46 10.92 5.34
C SER A 103 -3.35 9.42 5.12
N LEU A 104 -2.49 9.06 4.18
CA LEU A 104 -2.01 7.72 3.93
C LEU A 104 -0.67 7.60 4.64
N LYS A 105 -0.26 6.46 5.18
CA LYS A 105 0.89 6.32 6.10
C LYS A 105 2.21 6.83 5.48
N GLY A 106 2.47 8.14 5.59
CA GLY A 106 3.59 8.85 4.96
C GLY A 106 3.23 9.79 3.80
N PHE A 107 2.07 9.61 3.16
CA PHE A 107 1.60 10.46 2.07
C PHE A 107 0.42 11.32 2.53
N ARG A 108 0.50 12.63 2.32
CA ARG A 108 -0.62 13.54 2.56
C ARG A 108 -1.10 14.06 1.23
N PHE A 109 -2.33 13.69 0.88
CA PHE A 109 -2.98 14.21 -0.31
C PHE A 109 -3.94 15.32 0.10
N THR A 110 -3.85 16.45 -0.60
CA THR A 110 -4.99 17.37 -0.65
C THR A 110 -6.09 16.70 -1.46
N GLN A 111 -7.33 17.15 -1.23
CA GLN A 111 -8.48 16.66 -1.96
C GLN A 111 -8.31 16.82 -3.48
N GLU A 112 -7.73 17.95 -3.92
CA GLU A 112 -7.48 18.24 -5.34
C GLU A 112 -6.43 17.30 -5.94
N ALA A 113 -5.35 17.02 -5.19
CA ALA A 113 -4.30 16.12 -5.64
C ALA A 113 -4.81 14.68 -5.77
N ALA A 114 -5.55 14.19 -4.77
CA ALA A 114 -6.16 12.86 -4.83
C ALA A 114 -7.19 12.77 -5.96
N LEU A 115 -8.01 13.80 -6.16
CA LEU A 115 -8.96 13.85 -7.27
C LEU A 115 -8.27 13.82 -8.63
N ALA A 116 -7.16 14.54 -8.80
CA ALA A 116 -6.41 14.54 -10.04
C ALA A 116 -5.94 13.11 -10.39
N VAL A 117 -5.49 12.34 -9.40
CA VAL A 117 -5.14 10.93 -9.56
C VAL A 117 -6.37 10.07 -9.89
N LEU A 118 -7.49 10.23 -9.17
CA LEU A 118 -8.70 9.44 -9.43
C LEU A 118 -9.34 9.74 -10.79
N SER A 119 -9.18 10.96 -11.31
CA SER A 119 -9.75 11.39 -12.59
C SER A 119 -8.84 11.12 -13.78
N ASP A 120 -7.58 10.74 -13.55
CA ASP A 120 -6.66 10.37 -14.62
C ASP A 120 -7.23 9.14 -15.36
N PRO A 121 -7.25 9.10 -16.70
CA PRO A 121 -7.72 7.91 -17.43
C PRO A 121 -6.71 6.76 -17.42
N GLY A 122 -5.47 7.00 -17.00
CA GLY A 122 -4.37 6.04 -16.97
C GLY A 122 -4.66 4.85 -16.08
N THR A 123 -4.32 3.67 -16.58
CA THR A 123 -4.45 2.39 -15.88
C THR A 123 -3.09 1.68 -15.79
N ASP A 124 -2.00 2.42 -15.94
CA ASP A 124 -0.65 1.91 -15.69
C ASP A 124 -0.55 1.44 -14.23
N GLY A 125 0.29 0.44 -13.96
CA GLY A 125 0.28 -0.29 -12.69
C GLY A 125 0.41 0.62 -11.46
N ILE A 126 1.22 1.68 -11.53
CA ILE A 126 1.37 2.65 -10.43
C ILE A 126 0.08 3.46 -10.23
N ILE A 127 -0.45 4.10 -11.28
CA ILE A 127 -1.65 4.93 -11.17
C ILE A 127 -2.88 4.09 -10.79
N GLY A 128 -3.01 2.89 -11.38
CA GLY A 128 -4.06 1.94 -11.04
C GLY A 128 -4.03 1.55 -9.57
N LEU A 129 -2.86 1.18 -9.04
CA LEU A 129 -2.68 0.85 -7.63
C LEU A 129 -2.97 2.05 -6.72
N LEU A 130 -2.44 3.23 -7.05
CA LEU A 130 -2.62 4.43 -6.26
C LEU A 130 -4.09 4.86 -6.18
N LYS A 131 -4.84 4.73 -7.28
CA LYS A 131 -6.29 4.99 -7.31
C LYS A 131 -7.03 4.10 -6.32
N GLU A 132 -6.81 2.79 -6.40
CA GLU A 132 -7.49 1.85 -5.50
C GLU A 132 -7.10 2.08 -4.04
N TYR A 133 -5.85 2.42 -3.77
CA TYR A 133 -5.36 2.75 -2.44
C TYR A 133 -5.99 4.04 -1.86
N ILE A 134 -6.14 5.10 -2.66
CA ILE A 134 -6.88 6.31 -2.26
C ILE A 134 -8.34 5.97 -1.92
N VAL A 135 -9.01 5.18 -2.77
CA VAL A 135 -10.42 4.77 -2.56
C VAL A 135 -10.56 3.93 -1.29
N THR A 136 -9.67 2.96 -1.07
CA THR A 136 -9.66 2.14 0.15
C THR A 136 -9.50 3.01 1.39
N SER A 137 -8.65 4.03 1.32
CA SER A 137 -8.40 4.91 2.46
C SER A 137 -9.58 5.82 2.77
N LEU A 138 -10.30 6.29 1.74
CA LEU A 138 -11.57 7.00 1.90
C LEU A 138 -12.64 6.09 2.54
N ASN A 139 -12.73 4.83 2.12
CA ASN A 139 -13.61 3.84 2.73
C ASN A 139 -13.29 3.59 4.22
N ILE A 140 -12.00 3.41 4.56
CA ILE A 140 -11.54 3.25 5.96
C ILE A 140 -11.85 4.51 6.78
N ALA A 141 -11.62 5.70 6.22
CA ALA A 141 -11.95 6.96 6.88
C ALA A 141 -13.47 7.12 7.15
N ARG A 142 -14.31 6.47 6.33
CA ARG A 142 -15.77 6.37 6.56
C ARG A 142 -16.20 5.20 7.45
N GLY A 143 -15.26 4.42 7.97
CA GLY A 143 -15.53 3.36 8.95
C GLY A 143 -15.72 1.97 8.34
N ALA A 144 -15.31 1.75 7.08
CA ALA A 144 -15.23 0.40 6.54
C ALA A 144 -14.19 -0.43 7.31
N ASP A 145 -14.51 -1.70 7.60
CA ASP A 145 -13.57 -2.61 8.26
C ASP A 145 -12.57 -3.19 7.24
N ALA A 146 -11.30 -2.79 7.37
CA ALA A 146 -10.20 -3.23 6.53
C ALA A 146 -9.44 -4.45 7.08
N SER A 147 -9.92 -5.10 8.14
CA SER A 147 -9.27 -6.29 8.72
C SER A 147 -9.00 -7.40 7.69
N VAL A 148 -9.91 -7.56 6.72
CA VAL A 148 -9.81 -8.55 5.65
C VAL A 148 -8.68 -8.29 4.66
N LEU A 149 -8.17 -7.05 4.58
CA LEU A 149 -7.04 -6.72 3.71
C LEU A 149 -5.72 -7.22 4.30
N GLY A 150 -5.68 -7.58 5.59
CA GLY A 150 -4.48 -8.08 6.25
C GLY A 150 -3.28 -7.15 6.04
N LEU A 151 -2.22 -7.67 5.39
CA LEU A 151 -1.00 -6.93 5.07
C LEU A 151 -1.04 -6.19 3.72
N THR A 152 -2.14 -6.28 2.96
CA THR A 152 -2.24 -5.69 1.61
C THR A 152 -2.06 -4.17 1.65
N VAL A 153 -2.66 -3.50 2.64
CA VAL A 153 -2.55 -2.03 2.79
C VAL A 153 -1.10 -1.63 3.06
N SER A 154 -0.41 -2.30 3.98
CA SER A 154 1.00 -2.01 4.28
C SER A 154 1.93 -2.33 3.11
N TYR A 155 1.73 -3.45 2.41
CA TYR A 155 2.53 -3.78 1.23
C TYR A 155 2.30 -2.79 0.08
N THR A 156 1.08 -2.26 -0.05
CA THR A 156 0.79 -1.19 -1.02
C THR A 156 1.55 0.09 -0.68
N GLU A 157 1.58 0.48 0.60
CA GLU A 157 2.34 1.64 1.06
C GLU A 157 3.84 1.50 0.79
N ASP A 158 4.42 0.36 1.17
CA ASP A 158 5.84 0.07 0.96
C ASP A 158 6.18 0.07 -0.54
N TRP A 159 5.32 -0.54 -1.37
CA TRP A 159 5.50 -0.55 -2.82
C TRP A 159 5.44 0.85 -3.42
N LEU A 160 4.49 1.70 -2.99
CA LEU A 160 4.36 3.08 -3.48
C LEU A 160 5.49 4.01 -2.98
N ASP A 161 6.13 3.73 -1.83
CA ASP A 161 7.33 4.45 -1.38
C ASP A 161 8.55 4.09 -2.25
N LEU A 162 8.64 2.85 -2.73
CA LEU A 162 9.71 2.37 -3.62
C LEU A 162 9.53 2.82 -5.07
N HIS A 163 8.29 2.94 -5.55
CA HIS A 163 7.95 3.25 -6.94
C HIS A 163 7.13 4.55 -7.05
N PRO A 164 7.77 5.73 -6.88
CA PRO A 164 7.07 7.00 -6.97
C PRO A 164 6.50 7.24 -8.39
N ILE A 165 5.43 8.03 -8.49
CA ILE A 165 4.81 8.34 -9.78
C ILE A 165 5.85 8.86 -10.78
N GLY A 166 5.91 8.22 -11.95
CA GLY A 166 6.86 8.54 -13.02
C GLY A 166 8.19 7.81 -12.95
N SER A 167 8.43 6.96 -11.94
CA SER A 167 9.58 6.05 -11.93
C SER A 167 9.40 4.93 -12.97
N GLU A 168 10.51 4.44 -13.51
CA GLU A 168 10.52 3.18 -14.24
C GLU A 168 10.31 2.02 -13.25
N VAL A 169 9.47 1.05 -13.63
CA VAL A 169 9.13 -0.11 -12.82
C VAL A 169 9.35 -1.36 -13.66
N SER A 170 9.99 -2.36 -13.07
CA SER A 170 10.25 -3.61 -13.77
C SER A 170 8.94 -4.36 -14.08
N PRO A 171 8.90 -5.22 -15.11
CA PRO A 171 7.72 -6.04 -15.39
C PRO A 171 7.27 -6.91 -14.21
N ASP A 172 8.21 -7.42 -13.43
CA ASP A 172 7.94 -8.28 -12.26
C ASP A 172 7.31 -7.46 -11.11
N ASP A 173 7.85 -6.27 -10.84
CA ASP A 173 7.28 -5.38 -9.81
C ASP A 173 5.88 -4.87 -10.22
N LEU A 174 5.63 -4.68 -11.52
CA LEU A 174 4.29 -4.35 -12.02
C LEU A 174 3.28 -5.48 -11.77
N GLU A 175 3.71 -6.74 -11.77
CA GLU A 175 2.81 -7.86 -11.44
C GLU A 175 2.43 -7.86 -9.96
N ILE A 176 3.37 -7.51 -9.09
CA ILE A 176 3.10 -7.27 -7.66
C ILE A 176 2.08 -6.14 -7.51
N ALA A 177 2.26 -5.03 -8.22
CA ALA A 177 1.35 -3.89 -8.20
C ALA A 177 -0.08 -4.28 -8.63
N ARG A 178 -0.21 -5.05 -9.71
CA ARG A 178 -1.52 -5.54 -10.20
C ARG A 178 -2.21 -6.44 -9.18
N SER A 179 -1.47 -7.31 -8.51
CA SER A 179 -2.00 -8.18 -7.46
C SER A 179 -2.51 -7.38 -6.26
N LEU A 180 -1.74 -6.39 -5.79
CA LEU A 180 -2.16 -5.47 -4.73
C LEU A 180 -3.40 -4.67 -5.16
N GLN A 181 -3.37 -4.12 -6.37
CA GLN A 181 -4.48 -3.35 -6.95
C GLN A 181 -5.76 -4.20 -7.01
N ALA A 182 -5.68 -5.43 -7.47
CA ALA A 182 -6.83 -6.33 -7.56
C ALA A 182 -7.46 -6.59 -6.18
N ASN A 183 -6.65 -6.81 -5.13
CA ASN A 183 -7.16 -7.02 -3.77
C ASN A 183 -7.85 -5.77 -3.22
N LEU A 184 -7.26 -4.59 -3.42
CA LEU A 184 -7.88 -3.32 -3.01
C LEU A 184 -9.17 -3.04 -3.79
N ALA A 185 -9.19 -3.30 -5.11
CA ALA A 185 -10.37 -3.15 -5.93
C ALA A 185 -11.51 -4.06 -5.46
N ARG A 186 -11.22 -5.34 -5.15
CA ARG A 186 -12.22 -6.27 -4.61
C ARG A 186 -12.80 -5.78 -3.28
N PHE A 187 -11.97 -5.25 -2.39
CA PHE A 187 -12.44 -4.59 -1.18
C PHE A 187 -13.33 -3.38 -1.48
N ASN A 188 -12.88 -2.48 -2.36
CA ASN A 188 -13.60 -1.24 -2.71
C ASN A 188 -14.94 -1.49 -3.40
N ASN A 189 -15.08 -2.62 -4.12
CA ASN A 189 -16.32 -3.06 -4.75
C ASN A 189 -17.20 -3.94 -3.84
N GLY A 190 -16.79 -4.15 -2.58
CA GLY A 190 -17.54 -4.92 -1.61
C GLY A 190 -17.55 -6.43 -1.85
N GLU A 191 -16.61 -6.93 -2.65
CA GLU A 191 -16.38 -8.36 -2.88
C GLU A 191 -15.56 -9.01 -1.76
N LEU A 192 -14.92 -8.18 -0.93
CA LEU A 192 -14.05 -8.60 0.16
C LEU A 192 -14.32 -7.74 1.41
N GLY A 193 -14.75 -8.37 2.50
CA GLY A 193 -15.00 -7.71 3.79
C GLY A 193 -16.33 -6.96 3.86
N SER A 194 -16.26 -5.63 3.96
CA SER A 194 -17.42 -4.74 4.05
C SER A 194 -18.24 -4.79 2.75
N LYS A 195 -19.57 -4.83 2.83
CA LYS A 195 -20.45 -4.89 1.65
C LYS A 195 -20.53 -3.53 0.95
N LEU A 196 -20.91 -3.52 -0.32
CA LEU A 196 -21.20 -2.26 -1.03
C LEU A 196 -22.40 -1.54 -0.37
N CYS A 197 -22.32 -0.22 -0.23
CA CYS A 197 -23.42 0.58 0.28
C CYS A 197 -24.59 0.61 -0.73
N ALA A 198 -25.83 0.65 -0.24
CA ALA A 198 -27.02 0.60 -1.11
C ALA A 198 -27.13 1.83 -2.02
N ASP A 199 -26.74 3.00 -1.51
CA ASP A 199 -26.68 4.27 -2.24
C ASP A 199 -25.51 4.34 -3.23
N ALA A 200 -24.47 3.51 -3.06
CA ALA A 200 -23.37 3.40 -4.02
C ALA A 200 -23.81 2.85 -5.38
N LEU A 201 -24.98 2.18 -5.46
CA LEU A 201 -25.56 1.69 -6.71
C LEU A 201 -26.36 2.76 -7.45
N ASN A 202 -26.72 3.85 -6.76
CA ASN A 202 -27.52 4.93 -7.30
C ASN A 202 -26.67 6.08 -7.86
N ILE A 203 -25.40 5.81 -8.21
CA ILE A 203 -24.59 6.82 -8.89
C ILE A 203 -25.30 7.10 -10.22
N PRO A 204 -25.82 8.32 -10.44
CA PRO A 204 -26.54 8.62 -11.65
C PRO A 204 -25.58 8.32 -12.80
N THR A 205 -25.97 7.38 -13.65
CA THR A 205 -25.26 7.03 -14.88
C THR A 205 -25.22 8.28 -15.73
N THR A 206 -24.17 9.06 -15.55
CA THR A 206 -23.75 10.15 -16.42
C THR A 206 -24.91 11.08 -16.80
N VAL A 207 -25.20 12.06 -15.95
CA VAL A 207 -25.51 13.36 -16.53
C VAL A 207 -24.25 13.73 -17.29
N ALA A 208 -24.26 13.50 -18.61
CA ALA A 208 -23.20 13.95 -19.50
C ALA A 208 -22.88 15.38 -19.08
N PRO A 209 -21.61 15.73 -18.82
CA PRO A 209 -21.27 17.06 -18.38
C PRO A 209 -21.91 17.99 -19.39
N THR A 210 -22.95 18.70 -18.94
CA THR A 210 -23.51 19.78 -19.73
C THR A 210 -22.43 20.83 -19.64
N VAL A 211 -21.50 20.74 -20.58
CA VAL A 211 -20.44 21.69 -20.84
C VAL A 211 -21.17 22.98 -21.16
N THR A 212 -21.55 23.72 -20.12
CA THR A 212 -21.88 25.11 -20.27
C THR A 212 -20.58 25.73 -20.78
N PRO A 213 -20.51 26.19 -22.03
CA PRO A 213 -19.26 26.67 -22.61
C PRO A 213 -18.84 27.91 -21.82
N THR A 214 -17.98 27.69 -20.81
CA THR A 214 -17.32 28.76 -20.09
C THR A 214 -16.19 29.21 -20.98
N SER A 215 -16.22 30.49 -21.38
CA SER A 215 -15.36 31.06 -22.41
C SER A 215 -13.90 30.69 -22.20
N THR A 216 -13.28 30.20 -23.27
CA THR A 216 -11.85 30.10 -23.57
C THR A 216 -10.94 30.83 -22.59
N ALA A 217 -10.48 30.11 -21.56
CA ALA A 217 -9.30 30.52 -20.81
C ALA A 217 -8.06 30.20 -21.65
N THR A 218 -7.20 31.21 -21.81
CA THR A 218 -5.85 31.16 -22.38
C THR A 218 -5.11 29.89 -21.94
N PRO A 219 -4.41 29.17 -22.84
CA PRO A 219 -3.69 27.94 -22.50
C PRO A 219 -2.70 28.23 -21.37
N THR A 220 -3.10 27.84 -20.17
CA THR A 220 -2.24 27.86 -19.00
C THR A 220 -1.28 26.68 -19.17
N PRO A 221 0.04 26.88 -19.05
CA PRO A 221 1.01 25.81 -19.25
C PRO A 221 0.63 24.59 -18.41
N ARG A 222 0.72 23.40 -19.03
CA ARG A 222 0.50 22.10 -18.38
C ARG A 222 1.41 22.03 -17.16
N ARG A 223 0.87 22.34 -15.98
CA ARG A 223 1.59 22.18 -14.72
C ARG A 223 1.87 20.70 -14.59
N THR A 224 3.13 20.32 -14.71
CA THR A 224 3.62 19.09 -14.10
C THR A 224 3.25 19.19 -12.63
N ILE A 225 2.21 18.47 -12.23
CA ILE A 225 1.88 18.34 -10.81
C ILE A 225 3.02 17.51 -10.23
N ILE A 226 4.03 18.18 -9.70
CA ILE A 226 5.03 17.52 -8.88
C ILE A 226 4.31 17.19 -7.58
N ILE A 227 3.69 16.01 -7.54
CA ILE A 227 3.22 15.42 -6.30
C ILE A 227 4.50 15.03 -5.56
N VAL A 228 5.08 15.97 -4.83
CA VAL A 228 6.13 15.62 -3.87
C VAL A 228 5.38 15.11 -2.65
N PRO A 229 5.37 13.78 -2.38
CA PRO A 229 4.89 13.30 -1.11
C PRO A 229 5.74 13.93 -0.03
N VAL A 230 5.16 14.86 0.73
CA VAL A 230 5.84 15.42 1.90
C VAL A 230 5.84 14.33 2.96
N LYS A 231 6.90 13.52 2.98
CA LYS A 231 7.18 12.57 4.05
C LYS A 231 7.32 13.40 5.32
N THR A 232 6.25 13.48 6.10
CA THR A 232 6.26 14.24 7.34
C THR A 232 7.10 13.42 8.30
N THR A 233 8.39 13.76 8.43
CA THR A 233 9.20 13.25 9.53
C THR A 233 8.49 13.70 10.80
N GLN A 234 7.82 12.77 11.47
CA GLN A 234 7.14 13.03 12.73
C GLN A 234 8.25 13.41 13.71
N ARG A 235 8.50 14.72 13.86
CA ARG A 235 9.44 15.25 14.82
C ARG A 235 8.85 14.93 16.18
N ASN A 236 9.29 13.80 16.75
CA ASN A 236 9.00 13.44 18.13
C ASN A 236 9.54 14.58 18.99
N THR A 237 8.67 15.52 19.31
CA THR A 237 8.97 16.61 20.22
C THR A 237 8.74 16.04 21.60
N GLY A 238 9.65 15.13 22.00
CA GLY A 238 9.71 14.60 23.34
C GLY A 238 9.94 15.75 24.30
N GLY A 239 9.07 15.84 25.30
CA GLY A 239 9.04 16.89 26.30
C GLY A 239 10.39 17.11 26.97
N GLY A 240 10.61 18.38 27.35
CA GLY A 240 11.78 18.80 28.09
C GLY A 240 11.99 17.97 29.35
N ALA A 241 13.15 17.34 29.41
CA ALA A 241 13.84 17.09 30.66
C ALA A 241 15.21 17.79 30.53
N ASN A 242 15.50 18.67 31.49
CA ASN A 242 16.78 19.35 31.61
C ASN A 242 17.96 18.37 31.48
N PRO A 243 19.08 18.76 30.84
CA PRO A 243 20.26 17.92 30.79
C PRO A 243 20.97 17.92 32.15
N PRO A 244 21.13 16.77 32.84
CA PRO A 244 22.22 16.64 33.80
C PRO A 244 23.52 16.52 33.01
N THR A 245 24.40 17.50 33.19
CA THR A 245 25.79 17.46 32.76
C THR A 245 26.51 16.32 33.46
N ASN A 246 26.63 15.17 32.79
CA ASN A 246 27.59 14.13 33.14
C ASN A 246 28.52 13.95 31.96
N THR A 247 29.61 14.70 31.97
CA THR A 247 30.77 14.50 31.11
C THR A 247 31.44 13.18 31.50
N PRO A 248 31.44 12.14 30.66
CA PRO A 248 32.20 10.93 30.95
C PRO A 248 33.71 11.23 30.86
N PRO A 249 34.55 10.61 31.70
CA PRO A 249 36.00 10.71 31.59
C PRO A 249 36.49 10.22 30.22
N PRO A 250 37.58 10.78 29.68
CA PRO A 250 38.12 10.39 28.39
C PRO A 250 38.42 8.88 28.37
N THR A 251 37.74 8.16 27.48
CA THR A 251 37.92 6.73 27.26
C THR A 251 39.25 6.52 26.53
N GLN A 252 40.12 5.70 27.11
CA GLN A 252 41.39 5.30 26.50
C GLN A 252 41.17 4.61 25.14
N PRO A 253 42.07 4.82 24.17
CA PRO A 253 42.04 4.10 22.90
C PRO A 253 42.11 2.58 23.13
N PRO A 254 41.31 1.78 22.40
CA PRO A 254 41.36 0.33 22.52
C PRO A 254 42.74 -0.20 22.09
N LYS A 255 43.29 -1.07 22.95
CA LYS A 255 44.49 -1.85 22.68
C LYS A 255 44.28 -2.70 21.41
N PRO A 256 45.22 -2.72 20.45
CA PRO A 256 45.09 -3.53 19.24
C PRO A 256 44.95 -5.01 19.58
N THR A 257 43.81 -5.60 19.24
CA THR A 257 43.58 -7.05 19.33
C THR A 257 44.19 -7.72 18.11
N ALA A 258 45.00 -8.74 18.35
CA ALA A 258 45.65 -9.54 17.30
C ALA A 258 44.63 -10.19 16.35
N PRO A 259 44.99 -10.37 15.06
CA PRO A 259 44.11 -10.99 14.08
C PRO A 259 43.77 -12.42 14.47
N THR A 260 42.48 -12.72 14.58
CA THR A 260 41.97 -14.08 14.73
C THR A 260 41.97 -14.73 13.35
N ASN A 261 42.77 -15.78 13.19
CA ASN A 261 42.79 -16.62 12.00
C ASN A 261 41.48 -17.39 11.89
N THR A 262 40.53 -16.87 11.10
CA THR A 262 39.34 -17.61 10.68
C THR A 262 39.75 -18.59 9.57
N PRO A 263 39.49 -19.90 9.71
CA PRO A 263 39.80 -20.87 8.67
C PRO A 263 38.95 -20.60 7.41
N PRO A 264 39.50 -20.86 6.20
CA PRO A 264 38.80 -20.63 4.94
C PRO A 264 37.58 -21.54 4.81
N PRO A 265 36.50 -21.08 4.14
CA PRO A 265 35.31 -21.89 3.92
C PRO A 265 35.64 -23.09 3.04
N THR A 266 35.34 -24.28 3.55
CA THR A 266 35.36 -25.53 2.78
C THR A 266 34.22 -25.51 1.77
N ASN A 267 34.55 -25.34 0.49
CA ASN A 267 33.60 -25.53 -0.61
C ASN A 267 33.23 -27.01 -0.71
N THR A 268 32.05 -27.39 -0.23
CA THR A 268 31.45 -28.70 -0.54
C THR A 268 30.87 -28.64 -1.95
N PRO A 269 31.31 -29.52 -2.88
CA PRO A 269 30.74 -29.59 -4.23
C PRO A 269 29.27 -29.97 -4.18
N ILE A 270 28.42 -29.15 -4.80
CA ILE A 270 26.99 -29.43 -4.97
C ILE A 270 26.89 -30.58 -6.00
N PRO A 271 26.21 -31.70 -5.70
CA PRO A 271 26.01 -32.79 -6.65
C PRO A 271 25.13 -32.31 -7.82
N PRO A 272 25.37 -32.78 -9.05
CA PRO A 272 24.57 -32.39 -10.20
C PRO A 272 23.12 -32.85 -10.04
N THR A 273 22.20 -31.88 -10.10
CA THR A 273 20.76 -32.12 -10.19
C THR A 273 20.47 -32.78 -11.53
N ASN A 274 20.03 -34.04 -11.51
CA ASN A 274 19.56 -34.74 -12.70
C ASN A 274 18.26 -34.08 -13.19
N THR A 275 18.36 -33.35 -14.30
CA THR A 275 17.20 -32.86 -15.06
C THR A 275 16.42 -34.06 -15.60
N PRO A 276 15.12 -34.22 -15.25
CA PRO A 276 14.30 -35.28 -15.83
C PRO A 276 14.07 -35.02 -17.33
N GLU A 277 14.38 -36.04 -18.12
CA GLU A 277 14.19 -36.12 -19.56
C GLU A 277 12.71 -35.95 -19.95
N PRO A 278 12.38 -35.15 -20.98
CA PRO A 278 10.99 -34.93 -21.39
C PRO A 278 10.37 -36.22 -21.94
N SER A 279 9.16 -36.52 -21.46
CA SER A 279 8.36 -37.67 -21.89
C SER A 279 7.97 -37.57 -23.37
N PRO A 280 8.01 -38.67 -24.15
CA PRO A 280 7.69 -38.64 -25.57
C PRO A 280 6.22 -38.32 -25.83
N THR A 281 5.98 -37.35 -26.71
CA THR A 281 4.67 -36.99 -27.26
C THR A 281 4.14 -38.12 -28.14
N ILE A 282 3.04 -38.75 -27.73
CA ILE A 282 2.29 -39.70 -28.56
C ILE A 282 1.48 -38.91 -29.58
N GLY A 283 1.80 -39.09 -30.86
CA GLY A 283 1.06 -38.51 -31.99
C GLY A 283 -0.32 -39.14 -32.18
N PRO A 284 -1.25 -38.43 -32.85
CA PRO A 284 -2.62 -38.90 -33.06
C PRO A 284 -2.67 -40.05 -34.08
N THR A 285 -3.28 -41.17 -33.69
CA THR A 285 -3.64 -42.27 -34.58
C THR A 285 -4.79 -41.82 -35.49
N GLU A 286 -4.49 -41.75 -36.78
CA GLU A 286 -5.44 -41.56 -37.87
C GLU A 286 -6.12 -42.91 -38.16
N ASN A 287 -7.43 -43.02 -37.92
CA ASN A 287 -8.23 -44.19 -38.31
C ASN A 287 -8.93 -43.90 -39.65
N SER A 288 -8.62 -44.74 -40.65
CA SER A 288 -9.48 -45.04 -41.81
C SER A 288 -10.32 -46.29 -41.53
#